data_AF-A0A163C9M0-F1
#
_entry.id   AF-A0A163C9M0-F1
#
_cell.length_a   1.000
_cell.length_b   1.000
_cell.length_c   1.000
_cell.angle_alpha   90.00
_cell.angle_beta   90.00
_cell.angle_gamma   90.00
#
_symmetry.space_group_name_H-M   'P 1'
#
loop_
_entity.id
_entity.type
_entity.pdbx_description
1 polymer ?
#
loop_
_entity_poly.entity_id
_entity_poly.type
_entity_poly.pdbx_seq_one_letter_code
_entity_poly.pdbx_strand_id
1 'polypeptide(L)'
;MIHRGEQRRIHVLFSAGGYQHTRFDLMVKQLFRFCIPGTLALGGLTAGLIGSSVMLESITPPKARAQATPALLEFRWENSKDYKKLYYWQSSTIRRDRATYYLMLKPKDRKTAILKLSISVPDYFDAKIKTNKLNLCLVHLGGMLSRTRCKEEVPAIFEVSEDQTSIEVFPDTPIPTEGTYAVVMKIFNPDQRGMFQFNALAQAPGDVPMGGYLGSWLIDIN
;
A
#
# COMPACT_ATOMS: atom_id res chain seq x y z
N MET A 1 46.68 -38.58 -16.61
CA MET A 1 46.40 -38.89 -18.03
C MET A 1 45.05 -38.28 -18.37
N ILE A 2 45.04 -37.11 -19.03
CA ILE A 2 44.81 -36.91 -20.48
C ILE A 2 43.31 -36.65 -20.79
N HIS A 3 43.04 -35.36 -20.98
CA HIS A 3 42.19 -34.68 -21.97
C HIS A 3 41.11 -35.45 -22.77
N ARG A 4 39.90 -34.88 -22.77
CA ARG A 4 39.08 -34.51 -23.96
C ARG A 4 37.80 -33.82 -23.44
N GLY A 5 37.44 -32.57 -23.73
CA GLY A 5 37.81 -31.71 -24.84
C GLY A 5 36.85 -31.88 -26.02
N GLU A 6 35.53 -31.70 -25.82
CA GLU A 6 34.53 -31.71 -26.91
C GLU A 6 33.93 -30.30 -27.05
N GLN A 7 34.48 -29.55 -28.02
CA GLN A 7 33.86 -28.34 -28.55
C GLN A 7 32.68 -28.73 -29.45
N ARG A 8 31.49 -28.17 -29.19
CA ARG A 8 30.48 -27.97 -30.25
C ARG A 8 30.02 -26.52 -30.27
N ARG A 9 30.53 -25.87 -31.30
CA ARG A 9 30.26 -24.52 -31.80
C ARG A 9 28.99 -24.59 -32.64
N ILE A 10 27.88 -23.96 -32.24
CA ILE A 10 26.71 -23.80 -33.12
C ILE A 10 26.13 -22.39 -32.96
N HIS A 11 26.54 -21.55 -33.92
CA HIS A 11 25.79 -20.48 -34.60
C HIS A 11 24.87 -19.55 -33.79
N VAL A 12 25.44 -18.39 -33.47
CA VAL A 12 24.73 -17.14 -33.23
C VAL A 12 24.15 -16.66 -34.56
N LEU A 13 22.83 -16.72 -34.72
CA LEU A 13 22.13 -16.13 -35.86
C LEU A 13 21.58 -14.76 -35.44
N PHE A 14 22.31 -13.70 -35.81
CA PHE A 14 21.80 -12.34 -35.81
C PHE A 14 20.75 -12.20 -36.91
N SER A 15 19.50 -11.89 -36.54
CA SER A 15 18.48 -11.43 -37.49
C SER A 15 18.18 -9.96 -37.21
N ALA A 16 18.88 -9.08 -37.93
CA ALA A 16 18.52 -7.68 -38.09
C ALA A 16 17.41 -7.60 -39.15
N GLY A 17 16.20 -7.26 -38.72
CA GLY A 17 15.05 -7.06 -39.60
C GLY A 17 14.41 -5.69 -39.30
N GLY A 18 14.96 -4.65 -39.91
CA GLY A 18 14.29 -3.36 -40.02
C GLY A 18 13.17 -3.46 -41.06
N TYR A 19 11.99 -2.94 -40.73
CA TYR A 19 10.99 -2.58 -41.72
C TYR A 19 10.38 -1.24 -41.33
N GLN A 20 10.93 -0.18 -41.91
CA GLN A 20 10.34 1.15 -41.93
C GLN A 20 9.15 1.11 -42.91
N HIS A 21 7.96 1.48 -42.45
CA HIS A 21 6.88 1.86 -43.35
C HIS A 21 6.76 3.38 -43.36
N THR A 22 6.96 3.92 -44.56
CA THR A 22 6.80 5.29 -44.99
C THR A 22 5.40 5.85 -44.78
N ARG A 23 5.37 7.13 -44.36
CA ARG A 23 4.53 8.26 -44.86
C ARG A 23 3.12 7.92 -45.36
N PHE A 24 2.11 8.59 -44.82
CA PHE A 24 1.39 9.65 -45.56
C PHE A 24 0.46 10.46 -44.64
N ASP A 25 0.27 11.72 -45.03
CA ASP A 25 -0.46 12.80 -44.39
C ASP A 25 -1.89 12.48 -43.93
N LEU A 26 -2.37 13.15 -42.87
CA LEU A 26 -3.32 14.26 -43.07
C LEU A 26 -3.70 14.93 -41.74
N MET A 27 -3.27 16.18 -41.69
CA MET A 27 -3.70 17.29 -40.88
C MET A 27 -5.23 17.43 -40.86
N VAL A 28 -5.88 17.36 -39.70
CA VAL A 28 -7.24 17.91 -39.49
C VAL A 28 -7.26 18.70 -38.19
N LYS A 29 -7.09 20.02 -38.33
CA LYS A 29 -7.40 21.03 -37.31
C LYS A 29 -8.93 21.15 -37.22
N GLN A 30 -9.52 20.86 -36.07
CA GLN A 30 -10.88 21.29 -35.74
C GLN A 30 -10.82 22.37 -34.65
N LEU A 31 -10.80 23.63 -35.09
CA LEU A 31 -11.14 24.78 -34.27
C LEU A 31 -12.65 24.99 -34.39
N PHE A 32 -13.39 24.64 -33.34
CA PHE A 32 -14.81 24.96 -33.24
C PHE A 32 -14.98 26.47 -33.00
N ARG A 33 -15.50 27.13 -34.04
CA ARG A 33 -15.90 28.53 -34.06
C ARG A 33 -17.25 28.64 -33.36
N PHE A 34 -17.28 29.23 -32.15
CA PHE A 34 -18.52 29.63 -31.49
C PHE A 34 -19.08 30.84 -32.24
N CYS A 35 -20.21 30.66 -32.93
CA CYS A 35 -21.00 31.73 -33.54
C CYS A 35 -22.19 32.00 -32.63
N ILE A 36 -22.22 33.19 -32.02
CA ILE A 36 -23.36 33.69 -31.25
C ILE A 36 -24.28 34.41 -32.24
N PRO A 37 -25.54 34.00 -32.45
CA PRO A 37 -26.53 34.87 -33.06
C PRO A 37 -27.22 35.66 -31.95
N GLY A 38 -27.07 36.98 -32.00
CA GLY A 38 -27.93 37.90 -31.26
C GLY A 38 -29.27 38.08 -31.97
N THR A 39 -30.34 38.16 -31.19
CA THR A 39 -31.60 38.79 -31.57
C THR A 39 -32.10 39.65 -30.40
N LEU A 40 -32.02 40.97 -30.61
CA LEU A 40 -32.89 42.02 -30.05
C LEU A 40 -34.36 41.72 -30.46
N ALA A 41 -35.46 42.12 -29.81
CA ALA A 41 -35.75 42.93 -28.63
C ALA A 41 -37.30 42.83 -28.34
N LEU A 42 -37.72 43.56 -27.29
CA LEU A 42 -39.08 44.00 -26.92
C LEU A 42 -40.00 43.08 -26.08
N GLY A 43 -40.12 43.46 -24.80
CA GLY A 43 -41.34 44.09 -24.28
C GLY A 43 -42.45 43.17 -23.75
N GLY A 44 -42.63 43.15 -22.42
CA GLY A 44 -43.85 42.65 -21.80
C GLY A 44 -43.69 42.18 -20.36
N LEU A 45 -44.21 42.97 -19.42
CA LEU A 45 -44.37 42.67 -18.00
C LEU A 45 -45.02 41.29 -17.77
N THR A 46 -44.39 40.41 -16.97
CA THR A 46 -45.08 39.55 -16.01
C THR A 46 -44.12 39.10 -14.90
N ALA A 47 -44.70 38.93 -13.72
CA ALA A 47 -44.08 38.86 -12.41
C ALA A 47 -42.98 37.79 -12.26
N GLY A 48 -41.93 38.16 -11.52
CA GLY A 48 -40.90 37.24 -11.07
C GLY A 48 -41.49 36.15 -10.18
N LEU A 49 -41.29 34.90 -10.58
CA LEU A 49 -41.21 33.77 -9.68
C LEU A 49 -39.77 33.28 -9.72
N ILE A 50 -38.99 33.76 -8.76
CA ILE A 50 -37.72 33.14 -8.34
C ILE A 50 -38.12 31.81 -7.70
N GLY A 51 -38.36 30.80 -8.54
CA GLY A 51 -38.62 29.44 -8.11
C GLY A 51 -37.28 28.76 -7.85
N SER A 52 -36.82 28.83 -6.62
CA SER A 52 -35.64 28.15 -6.10
C SER A 52 -35.70 26.65 -6.43
N SER A 53 -34.91 26.20 -7.41
CA SER A 53 -34.60 24.79 -7.56
C SER A 53 -33.63 24.42 -6.43
N VAL A 54 -34.15 23.85 -5.36
CA VAL A 54 -33.36 23.14 -4.36
C VAL A 54 -32.73 21.97 -5.09
N MET A 55 -31.47 22.12 -5.49
CA MET A 55 -30.65 21.01 -5.96
C MET A 55 -30.56 20.02 -4.80
N LEU A 56 -31.21 18.86 -4.95
CA LEU A 56 -31.00 17.72 -4.08
C LEU A 56 -29.53 17.30 -4.27
N GLU A 57 -28.68 17.75 -3.36
CA GLU A 57 -27.29 17.32 -3.31
C GLU A 57 -27.31 15.82 -2.99
N SER A 58 -27.04 15.01 -4.01
CA SER A 58 -26.95 13.56 -3.88
C SER A 58 -25.96 13.22 -2.77
N ILE A 59 -26.45 12.63 -1.69
CA ILE A 59 -25.67 12.07 -0.60
C ILE A 59 -24.80 10.96 -1.20
N THR A 60 -23.59 11.32 -1.63
CA THR A 60 -22.58 10.34 -2.02
C THR A 60 -22.17 9.59 -0.76
N PRO A 61 -22.15 8.24 -0.77
CA PRO A 61 -21.69 7.50 0.40
C PRO A 61 -20.23 7.90 0.69
N PRO A 62 -19.85 8.09 1.96
CA PRO A 62 -18.50 8.49 2.32
C PRO A 62 -17.50 7.47 1.79
N LYS A 63 -16.65 7.87 0.85
CA LYS A 63 -15.60 7.03 0.28
C LYS A 63 -14.45 6.88 1.28
N ALA A 64 -14.00 5.64 1.48
CA ALA A 64 -12.86 5.18 2.27
C ALA A 64 -12.72 5.77 3.69
N ARG A 65 -13.08 4.99 4.71
CA ARG A 65 -12.68 5.29 6.09
C ARG A 65 -11.24 4.83 6.30
N ALA A 66 -10.32 5.77 6.40
CA ALA A 66 -8.98 5.50 6.92
C ALA A 66 -9.08 5.13 8.40
N GLN A 67 -8.31 4.14 8.84
CA GLN A 67 -8.33 3.64 10.21
C GLN A 67 -6.92 3.58 10.76
N ALA A 68 -6.78 3.99 12.02
CA ALA A 68 -5.61 3.77 12.83
C ALA A 68 -5.92 2.73 13.91
N THR A 69 -4.89 2.19 14.56
CA THR A 69 -5.09 1.32 15.72
C THR A 69 -5.94 2.01 16.79
N PRO A 70 -7.03 1.37 17.27
CA PRO A 70 -7.90 1.95 18.28
C PRO A 70 -7.13 2.21 19.59
N ALA A 71 -7.24 3.43 20.10
CA ALA A 71 -6.38 3.93 21.17
C ALA A 71 -6.90 3.67 22.59
N LEU A 72 -8.21 3.46 22.78
CA LEU A 72 -8.81 3.58 24.12
C LEU A 72 -8.96 2.24 24.85
N LEU A 73 -9.68 1.27 24.30
CA LEU A 73 -9.91 -0.04 24.93
C LEU A 73 -10.08 -1.12 23.85
N GLU A 74 -9.42 -2.26 24.02
CA GLU A 74 -9.64 -3.46 23.21
C GLU A 74 -10.13 -4.56 24.15
N PHE A 75 -11.36 -5.02 23.94
CA PHE A 75 -11.91 -6.13 24.71
C PHE A 75 -11.35 -7.44 24.14
N ARG A 76 -10.48 -8.09 24.92
CA ARG A 76 -9.97 -9.44 24.61
C ARG A 76 -10.52 -10.42 25.62
N TRP A 77 -10.95 -11.59 25.12
CA TRP A 77 -11.47 -12.68 25.95
C TRP A 77 -10.37 -13.36 26.78
N GLU A 78 -9.14 -13.34 26.27
CA GLU A 78 -7.93 -13.84 26.94
C GLU A 78 -6.95 -12.68 27.17
N ASN A 79 -6.50 -12.51 28.42
CA ASN A 79 -5.62 -11.41 28.84
C ASN A 79 -4.22 -11.96 29.11
N SER A 80 -3.56 -12.46 28.07
CA SER A 80 -2.17 -12.91 28.14
C SER A 80 -1.22 -11.71 28.24
N LYS A 81 -0.32 -11.72 29.23
CA LYS A 81 0.71 -10.68 29.44
C LYS A 81 1.65 -10.50 28.24
N ASP A 82 1.78 -11.53 27.41
CA ASP A 82 2.70 -11.54 26.27
C ASP A 82 2.15 -10.81 25.04
N TYR A 83 0.84 -10.58 24.97
CA TYR A 83 0.23 -9.87 23.85
C TYR A 83 0.62 -8.39 23.88
N LYS A 84 1.29 -7.94 22.81
CA LYS A 84 1.65 -6.54 22.60
C LYS A 84 0.95 -6.01 21.36
N LYS A 85 0.15 -4.98 21.52
CA LYS A 85 -0.51 -4.31 20.40
C LYS A 85 0.44 -3.36 19.69
N LEU A 86 0.72 -3.66 18.44
CA LEU A 86 1.50 -2.79 17.55
C LEU A 86 0.59 -1.78 16.85
N TYR A 87 1.17 -0.63 16.52
CA TYR A 87 0.45 0.44 15.87
C TYR A 87 0.48 0.29 14.35
N TYR A 88 -0.65 0.48 13.69
CA TYR A 88 -0.80 0.52 12.25
C TYR A 88 -1.71 1.66 11.83
N TRP A 89 -1.59 2.03 10.55
CA TRP A 89 -2.52 2.92 9.89
C TRP A 89 -2.84 2.36 8.50
N GLN A 90 -4.11 2.41 8.11
CA GLN A 90 -4.56 2.01 6.78
C GLN A 90 -5.38 3.12 6.12
N SER A 91 -5.20 3.29 4.81
CA SER A 91 -5.89 4.34 4.07
C SER A 91 -7.37 4.03 3.79
N SER A 92 -7.74 2.76 3.66
CA SER A 92 -9.13 2.34 3.40
C SER A 92 -9.44 1.05 4.15
N THR A 93 -10.64 0.99 4.71
CA THR A 93 -11.25 -0.17 5.38
C THR A 93 -12.20 -0.94 4.46
N ILE A 94 -12.49 -0.42 3.26
CA ILE A 94 -13.53 -0.96 2.39
C ILE A 94 -13.02 -2.23 1.70
N ARG A 95 -13.84 -3.28 1.72
CA ARG A 95 -13.62 -4.53 0.97
C ARG A 95 -13.28 -4.29 -0.51
N ARG A 96 -12.29 -5.02 -1.07
CA ARG A 96 -11.80 -4.87 -2.46
C ARG A 96 -11.27 -3.49 -2.86
N ASP A 97 -11.20 -2.53 -1.94
CA ASP A 97 -10.65 -1.22 -2.24
C ASP A 97 -9.12 -1.23 -2.17
N ARG A 98 -8.47 -0.30 -2.87
CA ARG A 98 -7.01 -0.16 -2.81
C ARG A 98 -6.63 0.50 -1.49
N ALA A 99 -5.87 -0.21 -0.65
CA ALA A 99 -5.37 0.33 0.59
C ALA A 99 -3.84 0.35 0.66
N THR A 100 -3.34 1.33 1.40
CA THR A 100 -1.95 1.37 1.86
C THR A 100 -1.94 1.14 3.35
N TYR A 101 -1.32 0.04 3.76
CA TYR A 101 -1.09 -0.31 5.15
C TYR A 101 0.29 0.17 5.57
N TYR A 102 0.37 0.79 6.74
CA TYR A 102 1.60 1.20 7.39
C TYR A 102 1.69 0.40 8.69
N LEU A 103 2.43 -0.70 8.66
CA LEU A 103 2.67 -1.57 9.81
C LEU A 103 3.85 -1.00 10.59
N MET A 104 3.56 -0.21 11.63
CA MET A 104 4.59 0.58 12.31
C MET A 104 5.21 -0.19 13.47
N LEU A 105 6.52 0.00 13.62
CA LEU A 105 7.34 -0.45 14.74
C LEU A 105 7.90 0.79 15.43
N LYS A 106 7.34 1.12 16.60
CA LYS A 106 7.79 2.26 17.39
C LYS A 106 9.03 1.90 18.21
N PRO A 107 9.83 2.88 18.67
CA PRO A 107 10.95 2.64 19.58
C PRO A 107 10.53 1.85 20.83
N LYS A 108 9.37 2.19 21.41
CA LYS A 108 8.83 1.50 22.60
C LYS A 108 8.55 0.00 22.41
N ASP A 109 8.35 -0.44 21.17
CA ASP A 109 7.99 -1.82 20.85
C ASP A 109 9.25 -2.70 20.65
N ARG A 110 10.45 -2.09 20.61
CA ARG A 110 11.73 -2.75 20.31
C ARG A 110 12.77 -2.44 21.38
N LYS A 111 13.42 -3.48 21.92
CA LYS A 111 14.52 -3.32 22.89
C LYS A 111 15.90 -3.42 22.23
N THR A 112 15.97 -4.03 21.07
CA THR A 112 17.20 -4.36 20.34
C THR A 112 17.04 -3.96 18.87
N ALA A 113 18.17 -3.85 18.16
CA ALA A 113 18.16 -3.65 16.71
C ALA A 113 17.59 -4.89 16.00
N ILE A 114 16.91 -4.68 14.87
CA ILE A 114 16.27 -5.77 14.10
C ILE A 114 17.11 -6.07 12.85
N LEU A 115 17.59 -7.30 12.75
CA LEU A 115 18.29 -7.81 11.57
C LEU A 115 17.34 -8.47 10.57
N LYS A 116 16.35 -9.23 11.06
CA LYS A 116 15.31 -9.87 10.25
C LYS A 116 13.95 -9.62 10.90
N LEU A 117 12.96 -9.23 10.11
CA LEU A 117 11.58 -9.08 10.55
C LEU A 117 10.72 -10.10 9.80
N SER A 118 9.99 -10.94 10.52
CA SER A 118 9.03 -11.89 9.97
C SER A 118 7.63 -11.49 10.40
N ILE A 119 6.76 -11.26 9.42
CA ILE A 119 5.35 -10.91 9.63
C ILE A 119 4.53 -12.13 9.22
N SER A 120 3.82 -12.73 10.18
CA SER A 120 2.85 -13.78 9.91
C SER A 120 1.48 -13.15 9.64
N VAL A 121 0.95 -13.48 8.47
CA VAL A 121 -0.36 -13.09 7.95
C VAL A 121 -1.28 -14.29 8.10
N PRO A 122 -2.51 -14.12 8.60
CA PRO A 122 -3.43 -15.24 8.74
C PRO A 122 -3.92 -15.74 7.38
N ASP A 123 -4.07 -17.07 7.24
CA ASP A 123 -4.43 -17.75 5.98
C ASP A 123 -5.80 -17.30 5.41
N TYR A 124 -6.70 -16.83 6.27
CA TYR A 124 -8.01 -16.31 5.86
C TYR A 124 -7.95 -14.88 5.30
N PHE A 125 -6.78 -14.23 5.30
CA PHE A 125 -6.55 -12.93 4.66
C PHE A 125 -6.31 -13.13 3.15
N ASP A 126 -7.40 -13.15 2.39
CA ASP A 126 -7.44 -13.44 0.95
C ASP A 126 -6.95 -12.29 0.02
N ALA A 127 -5.94 -11.52 0.46
CA ALA A 127 -5.35 -10.45 -0.33
C ALA A 127 -4.05 -10.88 -1.02
N LYS A 128 -3.82 -10.38 -2.25
CA LYS A 128 -2.59 -10.66 -3.02
C LYS A 128 -1.47 -9.70 -2.63
N ILE A 129 -0.48 -10.20 -1.91
CA ILE A 129 0.70 -9.46 -1.46
C ILE A 129 1.82 -9.67 -2.49
N LYS A 130 2.35 -8.57 -3.03
CA LYS A 130 3.42 -8.59 -4.03
C LYS A 130 4.66 -7.92 -3.46
N THR A 131 5.82 -8.54 -3.61
CA THR A 131 7.13 -7.99 -3.20
C THR A 131 7.36 -6.57 -3.74
N ASN A 132 7.01 -6.31 -5.01
CA ASN A 132 7.13 -5.00 -5.66
C ASN A 132 6.22 -3.89 -5.07
N LYS A 133 5.34 -4.22 -4.12
CA LYS A 133 4.42 -3.29 -3.46
C LYS A 133 4.70 -3.17 -1.96
N LEU A 134 5.82 -3.72 -1.50
CA LEU A 134 6.32 -3.62 -0.14
C LEU A 134 7.51 -2.66 -0.10
N ASN A 135 7.46 -1.70 0.82
CA ASN A 135 8.57 -0.78 1.09
C ASN A 135 8.83 -0.77 2.60
N LEU A 136 10.09 -0.62 3.00
CA LEU A 136 10.47 -0.33 4.39
C LEU A 136 10.85 1.14 4.45
N CYS A 137 10.26 1.91 5.36
CA CYS A 137 10.57 3.33 5.47
C CYS A 137 10.59 3.82 6.92
N LEU A 138 11.38 4.87 7.17
CA LEU A 138 11.28 5.67 8.38
C LEU A 138 10.03 6.56 8.27
N VAL A 139 9.12 6.42 9.22
CA VAL A 139 7.82 7.08 9.22
C VAL A 139 7.78 8.19 10.25
N HIS A 140 7.21 9.33 9.85
CA HIS A 140 6.72 10.31 10.80
C HIS A 140 5.27 9.99 11.16
N LEU A 141 5.03 9.66 12.43
CA LEU A 141 3.68 9.42 12.93
C LEU A 141 2.84 10.69 12.74
N GLY A 142 1.78 10.56 11.95
CA GLY A 142 0.77 11.60 11.82
C GLY A 142 -0.06 11.73 13.09
N GLY A 143 -0.61 12.92 13.29
CA GLY A 143 -1.53 13.22 14.38
C GLY A 143 -2.75 13.96 13.86
N MET A 144 -3.33 14.84 14.68
CA MET A 144 -4.46 15.68 14.29
C MET A 144 -4.11 16.62 13.13
N LEU A 145 -2.87 17.13 13.09
CA LEU A 145 -2.43 18.19 12.18
C LEU A 145 -1.75 17.68 10.91
N SER A 146 -1.18 16.47 10.94
CA SER A 146 -0.38 15.94 9.83
C SER A 146 -0.69 14.48 9.56
N ARG A 147 -0.67 14.11 8.28
CA ARG A 147 -0.85 12.71 7.86
C ARG A 147 0.45 11.94 8.04
N THR A 148 0.33 10.66 8.34
CA THR A 148 1.45 9.72 8.34
C THR A 148 2.07 9.65 6.94
N ARG A 149 3.39 9.81 6.86
CA ARG A 149 4.16 9.75 5.61
C ARG A 149 5.52 9.07 5.85
N CYS A 150 6.03 8.40 4.82
CA CYS A 150 7.43 7.99 4.78
C CYS A 150 8.31 9.23 4.61
N LYS A 151 9.34 9.37 5.44
CA LYS A 151 10.40 10.38 5.29
C LYS A 151 11.53 9.86 4.42
N GLU A 152 12.05 8.69 4.77
CA GLU A 152 13.21 8.06 4.13
C GLU A 152 12.91 6.59 3.89
N GLU A 153 13.19 6.10 2.69
CA GLU A 153 13.04 4.69 2.35
C GLU A 153 14.34 3.95 2.68
N VAL A 154 14.22 2.85 3.43
CA VAL A 154 15.33 1.98 3.79
C VAL A 154 15.36 0.82 2.79
N PRO A 155 16.49 0.55 2.14
CA PRO A 155 16.58 -0.59 1.23
C PRO A 155 16.44 -1.89 2.03
N ALA A 156 15.53 -2.75 1.56
CA ALA A 156 15.26 -4.03 2.16
C ALA A 156 14.81 -5.03 1.09
N ILE A 157 15.21 -6.28 1.28
CA ILE A 157 14.78 -7.41 0.47
C ILE A 157 13.54 -8.00 1.14
N PHE A 158 12.51 -8.25 0.33
CA PHE A 158 11.25 -8.82 0.77
C PHE A 158 11.06 -10.21 0.17
N GLU A 159 10.80 -11.18 1.02
CA GLU A 159 10.43 -12.55 0.63
C GLU A 159 9.01 -12.80 1.12
N VAL A 160 8.13 -13.21 0.20
CA VAL A 160 6.73 -13.53 0.52
C VAL A 160 6.54 -15.01 0.21
N SER A 161 6.00 -15.76 1.17
CA SER A 161 5.69 -17.17 0.95
C SER A 161 4.68 -17.34 -0.19
N GLU A 162 4.76 -18.48 -0.89
CA GLU A 162 3.81 -18.85 -1.94
C GLU A 162 2.36 -18.85 -1.40
N ASP A 163 2.18 -19.27 -0.15
CA ASP A 163 0.89 -19.33 0.54
C ASP A 163 0.36 -17.95 1.00
N GLN A 164 1.15 -16.88 0.85
CA GLN A 164 0.82 -15.51 1.32
C GLN A 164 0.66 -15.36 2.84
N THR A 165 1.13 -16.34 3.62
CA THR A 165 0.99 -16.41 5.09
C THR A 165 2.19 -15.85 5.85
N SER A 166 3.33 -15.65 5.18
CA SER A 166 4.51 -15.06 5.79
C SER A 166 5.19 -14.06 4.86
N ILE A 167 5.65 -12.96 5.46
CA ILE A 167 6.43 -11.92 4.81
C ILE A 167 7.71 -11.77 5.63
N GLU A 168 8.84 -12.09 5.02
CA GLU A 168 10.16 -11.88 5.60
C GLU A 168 10.78 -10.62 5.01
N VAL A 169 11.31 -9.79 5.89
CA VAL A 169 11.93 -8.51 5.56
C VAL A 169 13.37 -8.53 6.06
N PHE A 170 14.30 -8.36 5.11
CA PHE A 170 15.74 -8.32 5.32
C PHE A 170 16.26 -6.94 4.96
N PRO A 171 16.36 -6.01 5.92
CA PRO A 171 16.95 -4.70 5.68
C PRO A 171 18.47 -4.82 5.47
N ASP A 172 19.03 -4.03 4.56
CA ASP A 172 20.48 -4.02 4.29
C ASP A 172 21.29 -3.51 5.49
N THR A 173 20.68 -2.66 6.30
CA THR A 173 21.25 -2.14 7.56
C THR A 173 20.28 -2.48 8.70
N PRO A 174 20.77 -3.02 9.84
CA PRO A 174 19.92 -3.35 10.96
C PRO A 174 19.08 -2.15 11.41
N ILE A 175 17.78 -2.37 11.61
CA ILE A 175 16.88 -1.29 12.00
C ILE A 175 17.23 -0.89 13.44
N PRO A 176 17.62 0.38 13.69
CA PRO A 176 17.98 0.82 15.02
C PRO A 176 16.76 0.85 15.95
N THR A 177 17.02 0.94 17.26
CA THR A 177 15.98 1.10 18.29
C THR A 177 15.28 2.45 18.16
N GLU A 178 16.01 3.48 17.73
CA GLU A 178 15.52 4.84 17.55
C GLU A 178 14.64 5.00 16.31
N GLY A 179 13.74 5.98 16.33
CA GLY A 179 12.84 6.29 15.21
C GLY A 179 11.70 5.27 15.03
N THR A 180 10.68 5.66 14.27
CA THR A 180 9.56 4.76 13.94
C THR A 180 9.75 4.27 12.51
N TYR A 181 9.87 2.96 12.34
CA TYR A 181 9.93 2.34 11.02
C TYR A 181 8.58 1.73 10.70
N ALA A 182 8.24 1.63 9.43
CA ALA A 182 7.06 0.90 9.01
C ALA A 182 7.33 0.05 7.78
N VAL A 183 6.72 -1.12 7.76
CA VAL A 183 6.53 -1.89 6.54
C VAL A 183 5.27 -1.34 5.87
N VAL A 184 5.46 -0.75 4.70
CA VAL A 184 4.40 -0.17 3.89
C VAL A 184 3.98 -1.16 2.82
N MET A 185 2.72 -1.54 2.86
CA MET A 185 2.13 -2.53 1.97
C MET A 185 1.01 -1.89 1.16
N LYS A 186 1.15 -1.87 -0.17
CA LYS A 186 0.15 -1.34 -1.10
C LYS A 186 -0.60 -2.50 -1.77
N ILE A 187 -1.75 -2.89 -1.23
CA ILE A 187 -2.54 -4.04 -1.69
C ILE A 187 -4.01 -3.65 -1.91
N PHE A 188 -4.79 -4.61 -2.41
CA PHE A 188 -6.25 -4.53 -2.37
C PHE A 188 -6.72 -5.22 -1.10
N ASN A 189 -7.72 -4.63 -0.45
CA ASN A 189 -8.31 -5.21 0.76
C ASN A 189 -8.94 -6.58 0.44
N PRO A 190 -8.93 -7.50 1.43
CA PRO A 190 -9.54 -8.81 1.29
C PRO A 190 -11.03 -8.72 0.93
N ASP A 191 -11.56 -9.83 0.42
CA ASP A 191 -12.98 -10.01 0.16
C ASP A 191 -13.74 -10.33 1.44
N GLN A 192 -13.07 -10.86 2.45
CA GLN A 192 -13.68 -11.14 3.74
C GLN A 192 -13.64 -9.90 4.64
N ARG A 193 -14.74 -9.70 5.39
CA ARG A 193 -14.85 -8.66 6.41
C ARG A 193 -14.47 -9.23 7.76
N GLY A 194 -13.95 -8.39 8.63
CA GLY A 194 -13.61 -8.72 10.00
C GLY A 194 -12.21 -8.32 10.41
N MET A 195 -11.79 -8.89 11.53
CA MET A 195 -10.51 -8.60 12.17
C MET A 195 -9.46 -9.63 11.73
N PHE A 196 -8.29 -9.14 11.31
CA PHE A 196 -7.15 -9.94 10.91
C PHE A 196 -5.95 -9.62 11.82
N GLN A 197 -5.38 -10.64 12.44
CA GLN A 197 -4.23 -10.50 13.34
C GLN A 197 -2.93 -10.83 12.63
N PHE A 198 -2.09 -9.81 12.44
CA PHE A 198 -0.76 -9.94 11.85
C PHE A 198 0.27 -9.99 12.97
N ASN A 199 1.06 -11.05 13.06
CA ASN A 199 2.05 -11.20 14.13
C ASN A 199 3.43 -10.79 13.63
N ALA A 200 4.17 -10.03 14.43
CA ALA A 200 5.53 -9.60 14.13
C ALA A 200 6.54 -10.32 15.02
N LEU A 201 7.50 -10.97 14.38
CA LEU A 201 8.65 -11.63 14.99
C LEU A 201 9.91 -10.93 14.49
N ALA A 202 10.87 -10.64 15.37
CA ALA A 202 12.12 -10.02 14.99
C ALA A 202 13.33 -10.76 15.54
N GLN A 203 14.35 -10.87 14.71
CA GLN A 203 15.64 -11.42 15.08
C GLN A 203 16.62 -10.28 15.38
N ALA A 204 17.25 -10.36 16.55
CA ALA A 204 18.29 -9.41 16.96
C ALA A 204 19.68 -9.88 16.49
N PRO A 205 20.64 -8.97 16.28
CA PRO A 205 22.02 -9.35 15.98
C PRO A 205 22.66 -10.02 17.21
N GLY A 206 23.22 -11.22 17.02
CA GLY A 206 23.92 -11.96 18.08
C GLY A 206 23.08 -12.98 18.85
N ASP A 207 21.77 -13.08 18.58
CA ASP A 207 20.90 -14.10 19.19
C ASP A 207 20.76 -15.36 18.32
N VAL A 208 20.33 -16.47 18.94
CA VAL A 208 19.90 -17.73 18.30
C VAL A 208 18.90 -17.40 17.17
N PRO A 209 18.86 -18.14 16.03
CA PRO A 209 18.00 -17.82 14.88
C PRO A 209 16.47 -17.88 15.13
N MET A 210 16.02 -17.90 16.37
CA MET A 210 14.62 -17.83 16.77
C MET A 210 14.22 -16.36 16.93
N GLY A 211 13.33 -15.88 16.05
CA GLY A 211 12.79 -14.53 16.15
C GLY A 211 11.96 -14.32 17.42
N GLY A 212 12.28 -13.29 18.18
CA GLY A 212 11.51 -12.87 19.35
C GLY A 212 10.21 -12.19 18.96
N TYR A 213 9.14 -12.43 19.73
CA TYR A 213 7.84 -11.81 19.49
C TYR A 213 7.81 -10.32 19.86
N LEU A 214 7.53 -9.47 18.87
CA LEU A 214 7.40 -8.03 19.05
C LEU A 214 5.97 -7.63 19.42
N GLY A 215 4.97 -8.27 18.81
CA GLY A 215 3.55 -7.96 18.99
C GLY A 215 2.71 -8.29 17.77
N SER A 216 1.46 -7.82 17.75
CA SER A 216 0.54 -7.99 16.63
C SER A 216 -0.12 -6.69 16.19
N TRP A 217 -0.39 -6.56 14.90
CA TRP A 217 -1.32 -5.58 14.34
C TRP A 217 -2.69 -6.23 14.14
N LEU A 218 -3.75 -5.59 14.66
CA LEU A 218 -5.14 -6.04 14.47
C LEU A 218 -5.85 -5.17 13.46
N ILE A 219 -5.85 -5.63 12.22
CA ILE A 219 -6.42 -4.93 11.07
C ILE A 219 -7.91 -5.23 10.98
N ASP A 220 -8.73 -4.19 10.84
CA ASP A 220 -10.18 -4.31 10.66
C ASP A 220 -10.59 -3.96 9.23
N ILE A 221 -11.47 -4.75 8.62
CA ILE A 221 -11.98 -4.55 7.26
C ILE A 221 -13.52 -4.63 7.29
N ASN A 222 -14.17 -3.58 6.76
CA ASN A 222 -15.61 -3.33 6.84
C ASN A 222 -16.36 -3.46 5.49
#